data_AF-A0A8T1BR20-F1
#
_entry.id   AF-A0A8T1BR20-F1
#
_cell.length_a   1.000
_cell.length_b   1.000
_cell.length_c   1.000
_cell.angle_alpha   90.00
_cell.angle_beta   90.00
_cell.angle_gamma   90.00
#
_symmetry.space_group_name_H-M   'P 1'
#
loop_
_entity.id
_entity.type
_entity.pdbx_description
1 polymer ?
#
loop_
_entity_poly.entity_id
_entity_poly.type
_entity_poly.pdbx_seq_one_letter_code
_entity_poly.pdbx_strand_id
1 'polypeptide(L)'
;MFWPGIALHSPAYTTKKRFILRWRQHHSHIDSMAASAKTAKLKRYRALGSAKTLSDDAELDLLEWLVAVRRNGMPVSATMLQQEALEVAKMYDVPPAACGVSATWMKVHLTRYSLSLRARSHQGQSPPADSAAVAQEFPATLRRRIVEEGTAIVYNTDQTAFFRVRA
;
A
#
# COMPACT_ATOMS: atom_id res chain seq x y z
N MET A 1 30.54 -22.29 33.80
CA MET A 1 29.95 -22.32 32.43
C MET A 1 28.91 -21.21 32.32
N PHE A 2 28.94 -20.37 31.28
CA PHE A 2 28.11 -19.14 31.20
C PHE A 2 26.59 -19.41 31.05
N TRP A 3 26.20 -20.59 30.56
CA TRP A 3 24.80 -21.00 30.43
C TRP A 3 24.55 -22.29 31.22
N PRO A 4 24.06 -22.24 32.47
CA PRO A 4 23.69 -23.44 33.21
C PRO A 4 22.52 -24.14 32.49
N GLY A 5 22.63 -25.46 32.29
CA GLY A 5 21.61 -26.25 31.61
C GLY A 5 21.75 -26.38 30.09
N ILE A 6 22.81 -25.84 29.48
CA ILE A 6 23.12 -26.07 28.06
C ILE A 6 24.43 -26.83 27.97
N ALA A 7 24.40 -28.05 27.42
CA ALA A 7 25.60 -28.83 27.20
C ALA A 7 26.55 -28.13 26.22
N LEU A 8 27.85 -28.21 26.51
CA LEU A 8 28.89 -27.60 25.66
C LEU A 8 28.84 -28.24 24.27
N HIS A 9 29.02 -27.43 23.22
CA HIS A 9 28.94 -27.87 21.82
C HIS A 9 27.59 -28.45 21.35
N SER A 10 26.54 -28.42 22.19
CA SER A 10 25.19 -28.76 21.74
C SER A 10 24.66 -27.78 20.68
N PRO A 11 23.64 -28.17 19.88
CA PRO A 11 22.94 -27.23 18.99
C PRO A 11 22.38 -25.99 19.71
N ALA A 12 21.94 -26.14 20.96
CA ALA A 12 21.50 -25.02 21.79
C ALA A 12 22.66 -24.08 22.14
N TYR A 13 23.83 -24.63 22.43
CA TYR A 13 25.06 -23.85 22.68
C TYR A 13 25.49 -23.06 21.45
N THR A 14 25.53 -23.69 20.27
CA THR A 14 25.93 -23.01 19.03
C THR A 14 24.97 -21.89 18.66
N THR A 15 23.66 -22.10 18.87
CA THR A 15 22.63 -21.08 18.66
C THR A 15 22.83 -19.88 19.58
N LYS A 16 23.02 -20.10 20.90
CA LYS A 16 23.30 -19.00 21.84
C LYS A 16 24.62 -18.29 21.53
N LYS A 17 25.66 -19.03 21.15
CA LYS A 17 26.94 -18.45 20.71
C LYS A 17 26.74 -17.53 19.51
N ARG A 18 26.01 -17.97 18.48
CA ARG A 18 25.68 -17.14 17.30
C ARG A 18 24.89 -15.89 17.66
N PHE A 19 23.93 -16.00 18.59
CA PHE A 19 23.15 -14.86 19.07
C PHE A 19 24.05 -13.80 19.73
N ILE A 20 24.92 -14.21 20.66
CA ILE A 20 25.85 -13.30 21.33
C ILE A 20 26.81 -12.66 20.31
N LEU A 21 27.37 -13.44 19.39
CA LEU A 21 28.28 -12.91 18.36
C LEU A 21 27.58 -11.89 17.46
N ARG A 22 26.35 -12.18 17.03
CA ARG A 22 25.54 -11.24 16.25
C ARG A 22 25.22 -9.97 17.05
N TRP A 23 24.84 -10.10 18.33
CA TRP A 23 24.62 -8.94 19.19
C TRP A 23 25.89 -8.08 19.30
N ARG A 24 27.05 -8.72 19.55
CA ARG A 24 28.34 -8.02 19.63
C ARG A 24 28.69 -7.28 18.34
N GLN A 25 28.42 -7.89 17.18
CA GLN A 25 28.64 -7.28 15.87
C GLN A 25 27.77 -6.04 15.64
N HIS A 26 26.53 -6.03 16.15
CA HIS A 26 25.56 -4.97 15.91
C HIS A 26 25.31 -4.05 17.11
N HIS A 27 26.07 -4.18 18.21
CA HIS A 27 25.74 -3.51 19.47
C HIS A 27 25.70 -1.99 19.33
N SER A 28 26.60 -1.38 18.55
CA SER A 28 26.63 0.06 18.31
C SER A 28 25.33 0.59 17.67
N HIS A 29 24.77 -0.17 16.72
CA HIS A 29 23.48 0.16 16.12
C HIS A 29 22.34 -0.02 17.12
N ILE A 30 22.38 -1.07 17.93
CA ILE A 30 21.37 -1.32 18.99
C ILE A 30 21.39 -0.17 20.01
N ASP A 31 22.56 0.28 20.44
CA ASP A 31 22.72 1.38 21.41
C ASP A 31 22.22 2.70 20.83
N SER A 32 22.52 2.99 19.56
CA SER A 32 21.95 4.13 18.83
C SER A 32 20.42 4.10 18.83
N MET A 33 19.83 2.93 18.56
CA MET A 33 18.37 2.77 18.58
C MET A 33 17.78 2.88 19.99
N ALA A 34 18.48 2.39 21.00
CA ALA A 34 18.06 2.45 22.40
C ALA A 34 18.10 3.89 22.94
N ALA A 35 19.05 4.72 22.47
CA ALA A 35 19.18 6.12 22.86
C ALA A 35 18.06 7.03 22.31
N SER A 36 17.41 6.62 21.21
CA SER A 36 16.34 7.40 20.60
C SER A 36 14.99 7.11 21.25
N ALA A 37 14.29 8.16 21.72
CA ALA A 37 12.96 8.05 22.35
C ALA A 37 11.92 7.35 21.44
N LYS A 38 12.06 7.46 20.11
CA LYS A 38 11.16 6.82 19.14
C LYS A 38 11.36 5.30 19.05
N THR A 39 12.57 4.83 19.31
CA THR A 39 12.99 3.45 19.03
C THR A 39 13.39 2.66 20.27
N ALA A 40 13.56 3.31 21.43
CA ALA A 40 13.97 2.70 22.69
C ALA A 40 13.05 1.56 23.17
N LYS A 41 11.74 1.63 22.87
CA LYS A 41 10.76 0.59 23.24
C LYS A 41 10.70 -0.58 22.25
N LEU A 42 11.42 -0.51 21.13
CA LEU A 42 11.38 -1.55 20.09
C LEU A 42 12.25 -2.74 20.49
N LYS A 43 11.66 -3.94 20.47
CA LYS A 43 12.38 -5.20 20.71
C LYS A 43 13.02 -5.80 19.46
N ARG A 44 12.66 -5.26 18.29
CA ARG A 44 13.10 -5.74 16.98
C ARG A 44 13.24 -4.55 16.03
N TYR A 45 14.35 -4.52 15.31
CA TYR A 45 14.56 -3.61 14.19
C TYR A 45 14.36 -4.35 12.88
N ARG A 46 13.71 -3.70 11.92
CA ARG A 46 13.69 -4.10 10.51
C ARG A 46 14.11 -2.87 9.72
N ALA A 47 15.06 -3.04 8.80
CA ALA A 47 15.45 -1.93 7.94
C ALA A 47 14.24 -1.49 7.11
N LEU A 48 14.21 -0.21 6.77
CA LEU A 48 13.20 0.30 5.85
C LEU A 48 13.31 -0.48 4.55
N GLY A 49 12.19 -1.05 4.08
CA GLY A 49 12.17 -1.83 2.85
C GLY A 49 12.50 -3.32 2.97
N SER A 50 12.82 -3.87 4.17
CA SER A 50 13.09 -5.31 4.34
C SER A 50 11.90 -6.24 4.04
N ALA A 51 10.71 -5.69 3.80
CA ALA A 51 9.50 -6.41 3.42
C ALA A 51 8.92 -5.88 2.11
N LYS A 52 9.77 -5.36 1.22
CA LYS A 52 9.35 -5.00 -0.14
C LYS A 52 9.19 -6.29 -0.94
N THR A 53 8.02 -6.42 -1.55
CA THR A 53 7.70 -7.52 -2.47
C THR A 53 8.10 -7.17 -3.91
N LEU A 54 8.17 -5.87 -4.21
CA LEU A 54 8.64 -5.31 -5.47
C LEU A 54 10.10 -4.86 -5.32
N SER A 55 10.84 -4.85 -6.44
CA SER A 55 12.14 -4.17 -6.51
C SER A 55 11.96 -2.65 -6.33
N ASP A 56 13.07 -1.95 -6.07
CA ASP A 56 13.02 -0.49 -5.90
C ASP A 56 12.56 0.21 -7.18
N ASP A 57 13.00 -0.26 -8.36
CA ASP A 57 12.59 0.28 -9.66
C ASP A 57 11.08 0.09 -9.90
N ALA A 58 10.55 -1.11 -9.62
CA ALA A 58 9.12 -1.39 -9.70
C ALA A 58 8.29 -0.55 -8.71
N GLU A 59 8.81 -0.26 -7.52
CA GLU A 59 8.13 0.67 -6.61
C GLU A 59 8.09 2.10 -7.13
N LEU A 60 9.13 2.54 -7.85
CA LEU A 60 9.21 3.89 -8.42
C LEU A 60 8.27 4.05 -9.61
N ASP A 61 8.18 3.07 -10.50
CA ASP A 61 7.24 3.11 -11.63
C ASP A 61 5.79 3.19 -11.16
N LEU A 62 5.43 2.40 -10.15
CA LEU A 62 4.11 2.45 -9.54
C LEU A 62 3.83 3.82 -8.88
N LEU A 63 4.85 4.42 -8.26
CA LEU A 63 4.73 5.76 -7.67
C LEU A 63 4.55 6.82 -8.75
N GLU A 64 5.30 6.76 -9.85
CA GLU A 64 5.21 7.69 -10.97
C GLU A 64 3.81 7.66 -11.58
N TRP A 65 3.28 6.46 -11.84
CA TRP A 65 1.89 6.27 -12.26
C TRP A 65 0.90 6.91 -11.27
N LEU A 66 1.05 6.64 -9.97
CA LEU A 66 0.15 7.15 -8.93
C LEU A 66 0.15 8.69 -8.90
N VAL A 67 1.32 9.32 -9.05
CA VAL A 67 1.45 10.78 -9.11
C VAL A 67 0.84 11.33 -10.40
N ALA A 68 1.08 10.70 -11.55
CA ALA A 68 0.51 11.11 -12.83
C ALA A 68 -1.03 11.10 -12.79
N VAL A 69 -1.63 10.01 -12.29
CA VAL A 69 -3.09 9.88 -12.17
C VAL A 69 -3.68 10.96 -11.25
N ARG A 70 -3.01 11.27 -10.13
CA ARG A 70 -3.46 12.32 -9.21
C ARG A 70 -3.29 13.72 -9.78
N ARG A 71 -2.24 13.98 -10.56
CA ARG A 71 -2.04 15.25 -11.27
C ARG A 71 -3.17 15.51 -12.28
N ASN A 72 -3.69 14.46 -12.90
CA ASN A 72 -4.85 14.52 -13.78
C ASN A 72 -6.19 14.67 -13.04
N GLY A 73 -6.18 14.84 -11.71
CA GLY A 73 -7.37 15.05 -10.89
C GLY A 73 -8.21 13.77 -10.66
N MET A 74 -7.74 12.60 -11.11
CA MET A 74 -8.47 11.36 -10.93
C MET A 74 -8.22 10.78 -9.53
N PRO A 75 -9.28 10.40 -8.78
CA PRO A 75 -9.10 9.70 -7.52
C PRO A 75 -8.55 8.30 -7.77
N VAL A 76 -7.52 7.90 -7.02
CA VAL A 76 -6.98 6.54 -7.08
C VAL A 76 -7.61 5.69 -5.99
N SER A 77 -8.42 4.72 -6.39
CA SER A 77 -9.00 3.74 -5.48
C SER A 77 -7.98 2.67 -5.07
N ALA A 78 -8.30 1.90 -4.02
CA ALA A 78 -7.49 0.75 -3.63
C ALA A 78 -7.43 -0.32 -4.73
N THR A 79 -8.51 -0.52 -5.49
CA THR A 79 -8.56 -1.52 -6.57
C THR A 79 -7.69 -1.12 -7.74
N MET A 80 -7.69 0.17 -8.13
CA MET A 80 -6.81 0.67 -9.19
C MET A 80 -5.34 0.50 -8.80
N LEU A 81 -4.97 0.89 -7.57
CA LEU A 81 -3.60 0.72 -7.07
C LEU A 81 -3.21 -0.77 -7.04
N GLN A 82 -4.15 -1.65 -6.70
CA GLN A 82 -3.91 -3.08 -6.67
C GLN A 82 -3.66 -3.66 -8.07
N GLN A 83 -4.46 -3.28 -9.05
CA GLN A 83 -4.34 -3.72 -10.44
C GLN A 83 -3.03 -3.24 -11.04
N GLU A 84 -2.73 -1.94 -10.91
CA GLU A 84 -1.48 -1.38 -11.44
C GLU A 84 -0.26 -2.04 -10.80
N ALA A 85 -0.27 -2.26 -9.48
CA ALA A 85 0.84 -2.93 -8.80
C ALA A 85 1.07 -4.37 -9.31
N LEU A 86 0.02 -5.07 -9.74
CA LEU A 86 0.14 -6.39 -10.36
C LEU A 86 0.67 -6.31 -11.80
N GLU A 87 0.28 -5.29 -12.55
CA GLU A 87 0.81 -5.04 -13.90
C GLU A 87 2.28 -4.69 -13.86
N VAL A 88 2.68 -3.78 -12.97
CA VAL A 88 4.09 -3.45 -12.72
C VAL A 88 4.85 -4.69 -12.24
N ALA A 89 4.31 -5.47 -11.29
CA ALA A 89 4.94 -6.72 -10.88
C ALA A 89 5.21 -7.67 -12.06
N LYS A 90 4.25 -7.76 -13.00
CA LYS A 90 4.39 -8.56 -14.22
C LYS A 90 5.47 -8.02 -15.16
N MET A 91 5.62 -6.70 -15.29
CA MET A 91 6.69 -6.10 -16.11
C MET A 91 8.09 -6.41 -15.58
N TYR A 92 8.22 -6.60 -14.26
CA TYR A 92 9.48 -6.94 -13.58
C TYR A 92 9.64 -8.44 -13.30
N ASP A 93 8.89 -9.29 -13.97
CA ASP A 93 8.92 -10.76 -13.82
C ASP A 93 8.69 -11.25 -12.37
N VAL A 94 7.99 -10.47 -11.54
CA VAL A 94 7.63 -10.85 -10.19
C VAL A 94 6.35 -11.69 -10.24
N PRO A 95 6.37 -12.96 -9.80
CA PRO A 95 5.19 -13.81 -9.88
C PRO A 95 4.06 -13.25 -9.00
N PRO A 96 2.79 -13.23 -9.45
CA PRO A 96 1.66 -12.69 -8.69
C PRO A 96 1.48 -13.34 -7.31
N ALA A 97 1.82 -14.63 -7.19
CA ALA A 97 1.79 -15.36 -5.92
C ALA A 97 2.82 -14.85 -4.90
N ALA A 98 3.95 -14.31 -5.38
CA ALA A 98 4.91 -13.61 -4.53
C ALA A 98 4.43 -12.18 -4.25
N CYS A 99 3.84 -11.52 -5.25
CA CYS A 99 3.25 -10.18 -5.14
C CYS A 99 1.88 -10.18 -4.46
N GLY A 100 1.85 -10.45 -3.15
CA GLY A 100 0.66 -10.31 -2.33
C GLY A 100 0.26 -8.84 -2.14
N VAL A 101 -0.34 -8.22 -3.16
CA VAL A 101 -0.86 -6.84 -3.15
C VAL A 101 -2.12 -6.75 -2.28
N SER A 102 -1.92 -6.95 -0.98
CA SER A 102 -2.95 -6.85 0.06
C SER A 102 -3.20 -5.40 0.47
N ALA A 103 -4.31 -5.14 1.15
CA ALA A 103 -4.58 -3.83 1.75
C ALA A 103 -3.45 -3.36 2.69
N THR A 104 -2.83 -4.28 3.43
CA THR A 104 -1.67 -3.99 4.26
C THR A 104 -0.47 -3.57 3.42
N TRP A 105 -0.18 -4.29 2.33
CA TRP A 105 0.91 -3.96 1.42
C TRP A 105 0.72 -2.56 0.82
N MET A 106 -0.48 -2.26 0.30
CA MET A 106 -0.81 -0.95 -0.29
C MET A 106 -0.63 0.18 0.72
N LYS A 107 -1.11 -0.02 1.97
CA LYS A 107 -0.92 0.94 3.05
C LYS A 107 0.56 1.20 3.30
N VAL A 108 1.37 0.14 3.40
CA VAL A 108 2.81 0.30 3.65
C VAL A 108 3.50 0.99 2.48
N HIS A 109 3.21 0.60 1.23
CA HIS A 109 3.75 1.25 0.02
C HIS A 109 3.45 2.75 0.01
N LEU A 110 2.20 3.16 0.22
CA LEU A 110 1.83 4.57 0.28
C LEU A 110 2.51 5.32 1.44
N THR A 111 2.61 4.70 2.62
CA THR A 111 3.29 5.33 3.77
C THR A 111 4.78 5.54 3.55
N ARG A 112 5.46 4.71 2.74
CA ARG A 112 6.88 4.93 2.37
C ARG A 112 7.08 6.27 1.67
N TYR A 113 6.08 6.72 0.90
CA TYR A 113 6.12 7.97 0.13
C TYR A 113 5.26 9.09 0.75
N SER A 114 4.83 8.95 2.01
CA SER A 114 3.95 9.91 2.69
C SER A 114 2.61 10.16 1.96
N LEU A 115 2.12 9.17 1.22
CA LEU A 115 0.85 9.23 0.49
C LEU A 115 -0.27 8.52 1.26
N SER A 116 -1.52 8.83 0.89
CA SER A 116 -2.73 8.14 1.36
C SER A 116 -3.74 8.05 0.22
N LEU A 117 -4.62 7.05 0.21
CA LEU A 117 -5.70 6.89 -0.81
C LEU A 117 -6.84 7.92 -0.67
N ARG A 118 -6.64 9.02 0.05
CA ARG A 118 -7.73 9.98 0.30
C ARG A 118 -8.19 10.62 -1.01
N ALA A 119 -9.45 10.38 -1.35
CA ALA A 119 -10.18 11.20 -2.30
C ALA A 119 -10.41 12.58 -1.68
N ARG A 120 -10.35 13.65 -2.49
CA ARG A 120 -10.79 14.98 -2.07
C ARG A 120 -12.29 14.93 -1.78
N SER A 121 -12.68 14.90 -0.50
CA SER A 121 -14.06 14.86 -0.05
C SER A 121 -14.63 16.26 0.19
N HIS A 122 -14.53 17.16 -0.78
CA HIS A 122 -15.28 18.42 -0.76
C HIS A 122 -15.71 18.84 -2.17
N GLN A 123 -17.00 18.65 -2.48
CA GLN A 123 -17.69 19.25 -3.63
C GLN A 123 -17.81 20.80 -3.55
N GLY A 124 -17.46 21.43 -2.44
CA GLY A 124 -17.74 22.85 -2.18
C GLY A 124 -16.78 23.88 -2.81
N GLN A 125 -15.95 23.51 -3.79
CA GLN A 125 -14.87 24.38 -4.31
C GLN A 125 -14.85 24.50 -5.85
N SER A 126 -16.01 24.36 -6.51
CA SER A 126 -16.20 24.82 -7.89
C SER A 126 -17.51 25.61 -8.01
N PRO A 127 -17.50 26.84 -8.54
CA PRO A 127 -18.72 27.64 -8.71
C PRO A 127 -19.51 27.16 -9.96
N PRO A 128 -20.87 27.11 -9.95
CA PRO A 128 -21.61 26.68 -11.12
C PRO A 128 -22.23 27.84 -11.91
N ALA A 129 -22.10 27.75 -13.24
CA ALA A 129 -23.11 28.24 -14.19
C ALA A 129 -23.59 27.09 -15.11
N ASP A 130 -22.68 26.18 -15.52
CA ASP A 130 -22.98 25.08 -16.46
C ASP A 130 -23.27 23.70 -15.83
N SER A 131 -23.37 23.58 -14.51
CA SER A 131 -23.49 22.28 -13.84
C SER A 131 -24.80 21.54 -14.15
N ALA A 132 -25.87 22.26 -14.49
CA ALA A 132 -27.18 21.67 -14.75
C ALA A 132 -27.26 20.97 -16.12
N ALA A 133 -26.61 21.54 -17.15
CA ALA A 133 -26.59 20.96 -18.50
C ALA A 133 -25.74 19.68 -18.53
N VAL A 134 -24.54 19.73 -17.93
CA VAL A 134 -23.64 18.58 -17.81
C VAL A 134 -24.28 17.43 -17.01
N ALA A 135 -25.09 17.74 -15.99
CA ALA A 135 -25.82 16.74 -15.21
C ALA A 135 -26.91 16.00 -16.01
N GLN A 136 -27.47 16.60 -17.06
CA GLN A 136 -28.48 15.96 -17.91
C GLN A 136 -27.87 15.16 -19.07
N GLU A 137 -26.76 15.63 -19.64
CA GLU A 137 -26.13 15.00 -20.80
C GLU A 137 -25.35 13.71 -20.46
N PHE A 138 -24.73 13.69 -19.28
CA PHE A 138 -23.98 12.53 -18.79
C PHE A 138 -24.82 11.23 -18.67
N PRO A 139 -25.98 11.20 -18.00
CA PRO A 139 -26.78 9.98 -17.88
C PRO A 139 -27.34 9.50 -19.24
N ALA A 140 -27.63 10.42 -20.17
CA ALA A 140 -28.06 10.06 -21.52
C ALA A 140 -26.93 9.36 -22.30
N THR A 141 -25.70 9.86 -22.16
CA THR A 141 -24.51 9.30 -22.82
C THR A 141 -24.14 7.93 -22.26
N LEU A 142 -24.18 7.77 -20.93
CA LEU A 142 -23.94 6.47 -20.28
C LEU A 142 -24.94 5.40 -20.72
N ARG A 143 -26.23 5.75 -20.81
CA ARG A 143 -27.27 4.79 -21.26
C ARG A 143 -27.03 4.30 -22.69
N ARG A 144 -26.56 5.16 -23.60
CA ARG A 144 -26.20 4.73 -24.97
C ARG A 144 -25.05 3.74 -24.96
N ARG A 145 -23.98 4.06 -24.23
CA ARG A 145 -22.78 3.21 -24.13
C ARG A 145 -23.06 1.83 -23.57
N ILE A 146 -23.91 1.74 -22.52
CA ILE A 146 -24.30 0.46 -21.92
C ILE A 146 -24.97 -0.46 -22.95
N VAL A 147 -25.79 0.11 -23.83
CA VAL A 147 -26.49 -0.63 -24.89
C VAL A 147 -25.53 -1.01 -26.02
N GLU A 148 -24.66 -0.10 -26.44
CA GLU A 148 -23.68 -0.33 -27.52
C GLU A 148 -22.63 -1.39 -27.14
N GLU A 149 -22.11 -1.32 -25.91
CA GLU A 149 -21.01 -2.17 -25.44
C GLU A 149 -21.51 -3.45 -24.74
N GLY A 150 -22.83 -3.65 -24.61
CA GLY A 150 -23.42 -4.82 -23.96
C GLY A 150 -23.02 -4.96 -22.48
N THR A 151 -22.83 -3.84 -21.80
CA THR A 151 -22.30 -3.82 -20.42
C THR A 151 -23.36 -4.32 -19.44
N ALA A 152 -23.18 -5.52 -18.88
CA ALA A 152 -24.16 -6.13 -17.98
C ALA A 152 -24.17 -5.50 -16.57
N ILE A 153 -23.05 -4.91 -16.13
CA ILE A 153 -22.89 -4.38 -14.77
C ILE A 153 -22.11 -3.07 -14.84
N VAL A 154 -22.70 -2.00 -14.30
CA VAL A 154 -22.04 -0.70 -14.11
C VAL A 154 -21.86 -0.48 -12.60
N TYR A 155 -20.61 -0.45 -12.16
CA TYR A 155 -20.29 -0.21 -10.75
C TYR A 155 -20.27 1.29 -10.48
N ASN A 156 -21.14 1.72 -9.57
CA ASN A 156 -21.13 3.10 -9.10
C ASN A 156 -19.92 3.32 -8.18
N THR A 157 -19.18 4.42 -8.38
CA THR A 157 -17.90 4.68 -7.66
C THR A 157 -18.02 5.70 -6.54
N ASP A 158 -19.21 6.21 -6.26
CA ASP A 158 -19.55 6.84 -5.00
C ASP A 158 -19.95 5.78 -3.97
N GLN A 159 -19.24 5.80 -2.85
CA GLN A 159 -19.64 5.08 -1.65
C GLN A 159 -20.86 5.79 -1.07
N THR A 160 -22.07 5.45 -1.52
CA THR A 160 -23.32 6.01 -0.98
C THR A 160 -24.01 5.02 -0.04
N ALA A 161 -24.24 5.51 1.18
CA ALA A 161 -24.99 4.87 2.23
C ALA A 161 -26.38 4.42 1.74
N PHE A 162 -26.81 3.26 2.26
CA PHE A 162 -28.12 2.66 2.07
C PHE A 162 -29.24 3.67 2.37
N PHE A 163 -30.03 4.04 1.37
CA PHE A 163 -31.33 4.69 1.59
C PHE A 163 -32.44 3.69 1.28
N ARG A 164 -33.15 3.26 2.32
CA ARG A 164 -34.34 2.43 2.23
C ARG A 164 -35.53 3.32 1.87
N VAL A 165 -36.07 3.16 0.67
CA VAL A 165 -37.40 3.69 0.33
C VAL A 165 -38.44 2.73 0.90
N ARG A 166 -39.37 3.23 1.73
CA ARG A 166 -40.59 2.51 2.08
C ARG A 166 -41.65 2.81 1.01
N ALA A 167 -42.38 1.77 0.62
CA ALA A 167 -43.54 1.82 -0.26
C ALA A 167 -44.69 2.60 0.38
#